data_AF-A0A1L8CUX8-F1
#
_entry.id   AF-A0A1L8CUX8-F1
#
_cell.length_a   1.000
_cell.length_b   1.000
_cell.length_c   1.000
_cell.angle_alpha   90.00
_cell.angle_beta   90.00
_cell.angle_gamma   90.00
#
_symmetry.space_group_name_H-M   'P 1'
#
loop_
_entity.id
_entity.type
_entity.pdbx_description
1 polymer ?
#
loop_
_entity_poly.entity_id
_entity_poly.type
_entity_poly.pdbx_seq_one_letter_code
_entity_poly.pdbx_strand_id
1 'polypeptide(L)' 'MQNKKIEILLKTIELLKAELAQLIDEVAELTNPEVVKKSQELDRILIEYYKLLKSTNKENT' A
#
# COMPACT_ATOMS: atom_id res chain seq x y z
N MET A 1 13.68 -11.42 -10.31
CA MET A 1 13.14 -10.07 -10.57
C MET A 1 11.82 -9.82 -9.85
N GLN A 2 10.82 -10.72 -9.91
CA GLN A 2 9.53 -10.56 -9.22
C GLN A 2 9.66 -10.37 -7.68
N ASN A 3 10.51 -11.15 -7.00
CA ASN A 3 10.73 -11.00 -5.54
C ASN A 3 11.23 -9.60 -5.14
N LYS A 4 12.11 -9.00 -5.94
CA LYS A 4 12.59 -7.63 -5.70
C LYS A 4 11.45 -6.60 -5.85
N LYS A 5 10.53 -6.84 -6.80
CA LYS A 5 9.34 -5.99 -6.97
C LYS A 5 8.38 -6.14 -5.78
N ILE A 6 8.20 -7.36 -5.28
CA ILE A 6 7.43 -7.64 -4.05
C ILE A 6 8.03 -6.90 -2.86
N GLU A 7 9.34 -6.97 -2.64
CA GLU A 7 10.02 -6.26 -1.55
C GLU A 7 9.85 -4.74 -1.64
N ILE A 8 9.93 -4.18 -2.85
CA ILE A 8 9.69 -2.74 -3.06
C ILE A 8 8.26 -2.38 -2.68
N LEU A 9 7.27 -3.14 -3.16
CA LEU A 9 5.86 -2.89 -2.83
C LEU A 9 5.60 -2.98 -1.33
N LEU A 10 6.19 -3.96 -0.64
CA LEU A 10 6.09 -4.10 0.82
C LEU A 10 6.67 -2.89 1.55
N LYS A 11 7.85 -2.40 1.15
CA LYS A 11 8.45 -1.19 1.73
C LYS A 11 7.56 0.04 1.50
N THR A 12 6.98 0.17 0.32
CA THR A 12 6.05 1.26 0.00
C THR A 12 4.78 1.18 0.84
N ILE A 13 4.23 -0.02 1.07
CA ILE A 13 3.04 -0.23 1.91
C ILE A 13 3.33 0.22 3.35
N GLU A 14 4.46 -0.19 3.92
CA GLU A 14 4.82 0.19 5.30
C GLU A 14 5.05 1.70 5.44
N LEU A 15 5.69 2.32 4.44
CA LEU A 15 5.84 3.78 4.42
C LEU A 15 4.49 4.50 4.38
N LEU A 16 3.61 4.12 3.44
CA LEU A 16 2.30 4.75 3.29
C LEU A 16 1.41 4.54 4.53
N LYS A 17 1.52 3.40 5.21
CA LYS A 17 0.83 3.16 6.49
C LYS A 17 1.31 4.10 7.58
N ALA A 18 2.63 4.31 7.69
CA ALA A 18 3.19 5.24 8.66
C ALA A 18 2.76 6.69 8.38
N GLU A 19 2.83 7.11 7.11
CA GLU A 19 2.38 8.44 6.69
C GLU A 19 0.88 8.65 6.94
N LEU A 20 0.05 7.65 6.64
CA LEU A 20 -1.39 7.72 6.88
C LEU A 20 -1.71 7.78 8.37
N ALA A 21 -1.03 7.00 9.21
CA ALA A 21 -1.20 7.04 10.65
C ALA A 21 -0.84 8.42 11.22
N GLN A 22 0.32 8.96 10.83
CA GLN A 22 0.73 10.30 11.22
C GLN A 22 -0.28 11.36 10.78
N LEU A 23 -0.78 11.29 9.55
CA LEU A 23 -1.74 12.24 9.03
C LEU A 23 -3.11 12.18 9.75
N ILE A 24 -3.54 10.97 10.13
CA ILE A 24 -4.75 10.78 10.94
C ILE A 24 -4.55 11.40 12.33
N ASP A 25 -3.38 11.21 12.95
CA ASP A 25 -3.06 11.78 14.26
C ASP A 25 -2.97 13.31 14.23
N GLU A 26 -2.44 13.88 13.15
CA GLU A 26 -2.29 15.34 12.99
C GLU A 26 -3.63 16.05 12.75
N VAL A 27 -4.49 15.46 11.93
CA VAL A 27 -5.74 16.11 11.49
C VAL A 27 -6.93 15.73 12.36
N ALA A 28 -6.90 14.56 13.01
CA ALA A 28 -7.99 13.98 13.80
C ALA A 28 -9.33 13.86 13.04
N GLU A 29 -9.31 13.92 11.70
CA GLU A 29 -10.49 13.82 10.84
C GLU A 29 -10.22 12.88 9.66
N LEU A 30 -10.92 11.74 9.63
CA LEU A 30 -10.76 10.71 8.59
C LEU A 30 -11.26 11.15 7.21
N THR A 31 -12.21 12.08 7.17
CA THR A 31 -12.79 12.64 5.94
C THR A 31 -11.95 13.75 5.33
N ASN A 32 -10.83 14.12 5.97
CA ASN A 32 -9.92 15.10 5.42
C ASN A 32 -9.44 14.67 4.02
N PRO A 33 -9.46 15.56 3.01
CA PRO A 33 -9.08 15.22 1.64
C PRO A 33 -7.68 14.61 1.50
N GLU A 34 -6.73 15.00 2.34
CA GLU A 34 -5.36 14.46 2.33
C GLU A 34 -5.32 13.05 2.91
N VAL A 35 -6.04 12.80 4.01
CA VAL A 35 -6.21 11.45 4.59
C VAL A 35 -6.85 10.51 3.59
N VAL A 36 -7.93 10.95 2.94
CA VAL A 36 -8.63 10.19 1.90
C VAL A 36 -7.69 9.91 0.72
N LYS A 37 -6.95 10.90 0.24
CA LYS A 37 -6.01 10.74 -0.87
C LYS A 37 -4.90 9.73 -0.54
N LYS A 38 -4.32 9.81 0.66
CA LYS A 38 -3.26 8.90 1.11
C LYS A 38 -3.80 7.47 1.30
N SER A 39 -5.01 7.33 1.84
CA SER A 39 -5.70 6.04 1.95
C SER A 39 -5.94 5.39 0.58
N GLN A 40 -6.40 6.17 -0.41
CA GLN A 40 -6.57 5.68 -1.79
C GLN A 40 -5.24 5.30 -2.46
N GLU A 41 -4.16 6.01 -2.16
CA GLU A 41 -2.82 5.66 -2.63
C GLU A 41 -2.38 4.30 -2.07
N LEU A 42 -2.54 4.09 -0.76
CA LEU A 42 -2.26 2.81 -0.10
C LEU A 42 -3.08 1.66 -0.71
N ASP A 43 -4.37 1.86 -0.96
CA ASP A 43 -5.24 0.87 -1.58
C ASP A 43 -4.75 0.44 -2.97
N ARG A 44 -4.31 1.39 -3.81
CA ARG A 44 -3.74 1.09 -5.13
C ARG A 44 -2.50 0.21 -5.04
N ILE A 45 -1.61 0.49 -4.10
CA ILE A 45 -0.38 -0.30 -3.91
C ILE A 45 -0.71 -1.69 -3.37
N LEU A 46 -1.66 -1.81 -2.45
CA LEU A 46 -2.15 -3.11 -1.97
C LEU A 46 -2.72 -3.95 -3.10
N ILE A 47 -3.53 -3.37 -3.99
CA ILE A 47 -4.07 -4.06 -5.17
C ILE A 47 -2.94 -4.55 -6.08
N GLU A 48 -1.91 -3.72 -6.34
CA GLU A 48 -0.76 -4.14 -7.14
C GLU A 48 0.00 -5.31 -6.50
N TYR A 49 0.23 -5.22 -5.19
CA TYR A 49 0.85 -6.28 -4.41
C TYR A 49 0.07 -7.60 -4.48
N TYR A 50 -1.26 -7.56 -4.26
CA TYR A 50 -2.12 -8.74 -4.37
C TYR A 50 -2.11 -9.36 -5.76
N LYS A 51 -2.15 -8.53 -6.82
CA LYS A 51 -2.07 -9.02 -8.20
C LYS A 51 -0.74 -9.73 -8.45
N LEU A 52 0.36 -9.17 -7.95
CA LEU A 52 1.68 -9.76 -8.12
C LEU A 52 1.81 -11.10 -7.38
N LEU A 53 1.35 -11.18 -6.13
CA LEU A 53 1.30 -12.44 -5.38
C LEU A 53 0.49 -13.53 -6.09
N LYS A 54 -0.67 -13.15 -6.65
CA LYS A 54 -1.53 -14.09 -7.38
C LYS A 54 -0.85 -14.64 -8.63
N SER A 55 -0.10 -13.80 -9.35
CA SER A 55 0.68 -14.23 -10.51
C SER A 55 1.80 -15.18 -10.10
N THR A 56 2.55 -14.87 -9.04
CA THR A 56 3.61 -15.75 -8.54
C THR A 56 3.08 -17.09 -8.05
N ASN A 57 1.90 -17.14 -7.41
CA ASN A 57 1.29 -18.41 -6.99
C ASN A 57 0.78 -19.28 -8.15
N LYS A 58 0.33 -18.68 -9.26
CA LYS A 58 -0.10 -19.42 -10.46
C LYS A 58 1.06 -20.02 -11.26
N GLU A 59 2.25 -19.44 -11.17
CA GLU A 59 3.45 -19.96 -11.84
C GLU A 59 4.07 -21.17 -11.10
N ASN A 60 3.62 -21.47 -9.88
CA ASN A 60 4.13 -22.58 -9.04
C ASN A 60 3.16 -23.79 -8.94
N THR A 61 2.06 -23.80 -9.71
CA THR A 61 1.10 -24.92 -9.86
C THR A 61 1.08 -25.42 -11.29
#